data_AF-A0A8J8K8U0-F1
#
_entry.id   AF-A0A8J8K8U0-F1
#
_cell.length_a   1.000
_cell.length_b   1.000
_cell.length_c   1.000
_cell.angle_alpha   90.00
_cell.angle_beta   90.00
_cell.angle_gamma   90.00
#
_symmetry.space_group_name_H-M   'P 1'
#
loop_
_entity.id
_entity.type
_entity.pdbx_description
1 polymer ?
#
loop_
_entity_poly.entity_id
_entity_poly.type
_entity_poly.pdbx_seq_one_letter_code
_entity_poly.pdbx_strand_id
1 'polypeptide(L)'
;MALKEKVVQGALCLCKYGTTPDKLKVLTHTKYYLNDHEGTKKLAATHKDIGATTFEKNTFGPCKMQPTPGGFKPCQIVLTAWTGFYEKEKYSPPDGYILLEDSKATCPIGGPDCISILKSGQMGEPTKKNLQNADEELQSHVNPLVDMANIDKKDPYSHLNIN
;
A
#
# COMPACT_ATOMS: atom_id res chain seq x y z
N MET A 1 -4.85 -23.06 2.27
CA MET A 1 -5.31 -21.66 2.09
C MET A 1 -4.07 -20.79 2.17
N ALA A 2 -3.71 -20.09 1.09
CA ALA A 2 -2.58 -19.17 1.13
C ALA A 2 -2.90 -17.98 2.04
N LEU A 3 -1.93 -17.51 2.83
CA LEU A 3 -2.05 -16.25 3.55
C LEU A 3 -2.12 -15.13 2.50
N LYS A 4 -3.21 -14.36 2.50
CA LYS A 4 -3.38 -13.19 1.64
C LYS A 4 -2.97 -11.93 2.39
N GLU A 5 -2.35 -10.99 1.69
CA GLU A 5 -1.97 -9.71 2.27
C GLU A 5 -3.16 -8.76 2.41
N LYS A 6 -3.19 -8.02 3.53
CA LYS A 6 -4.12 -6.91 3.74
C LYS A 6 -3.58 -5.66 3.04
N VAL A 7 -4.46 -4.91 2.40
CA VAL A 7 -4.10 -3.71 1.64
C VAL A 7 -3.99 -2.50 2.55
N VAL A 8 -2.97 -1.68 2.33
CA VAL A 8 -2.70 -0.44 3.08
C VAL A 8 -2.53 0.76 2.16
N GLN A 9 -2.50 1.95 2.76
CA GLN A 9 -2.11 3.21 2.12
C GLN A 9 -0.87 3.03 1.24
N GLY A 10 -0.92 3.55 0.02
CA GLY A 10 0.16 3.44 -0.94
C GLY A 10 0.15 2.14 -1.76
N ALA A 11 -0.86 1.29 -1.59
CA ALA A 11 -1.10 0.15 -2.46
C ALA A 11 -1.15 0.57 -3.93
N LEU A 12 -0.50 -0.21 -4.79
CA LEU A 12 -0.36 0.14 -6.21
C LEU A 12 -1.45 -0.60 -6.99
N CYS A 13 -2.32 0.16 -7.64
CA CYS A 13 -3.47 -0.35 -8.38
C CYS A 13 -3.36 -0.04 -9.87
N LEU A 14 -4.01 -0.86 -10.71
CA LEU A 14 -4.04 -0.67 -12.15
C LEU A 14 -5.41 -1.08 -12.71
N CYS A 15 -5.97 -0.21 -13.57
CA CYS A 15 -7.13 -0.55 -14.39
C CYS A 15 -6.70 -1.37 -15.62
N LYS A 16 -7.43 -2.44 -15.95
CA LYS A 16 -7.20 -3.26 -17.17
C LYS A 16 -7.26 -2.47 -18.48
N TYR A 17 -7.94 -1.31 -18.47
CA TYR A 17 -8.06 -0.41 -19.62
C TYR A 17 -7.16 0.82 -19.54
N GLY A 18 -6.46 1.02 -18.42
CA GLY A 18 -5.45 2.05 -18.25
C GLY A 18 -4.07 1.55 -18.68
N THR A 19 -3.10 2.45 -18.66
CA THR A 19 -1.70 2.15 -19.03
C THR A 19 -0.74 2.33 -17.85
N THR A 20 -1.12 3.15 -16.89
CA THR A 20 -0.22 3.61 -15.83
C THR A 20 -0.84 3.27 -14.47
N PRO A 21 -0.09 2.64 -13.56
CA PRO A 21 -0.60 2.38 -12.21
C PRO A 21 -0.64 3.66 -11.36
N ASP A 22 -1.49 3.64 -10.34
CA ASP A 22 -1.62 4.72 -9.36
C ASP A 22 -1.67 4.15 -7.93
N LYS A 23 -1.41 5.01 -6.93
CA LYS A 23 -1.35 4.61 -5.53
C LYS A 23 -2.64 4.93 -4.79
N LEU A 24 -3.14 3.96 -4.04
CA LEU A 24 -4.33 4.06 -3.22
C LEU A 24 -4.09 4.98 -2.03
N LYS A 25 -5.03 5.89 -1.80
CA LYS A 25 -5.04 6.82 -0.66
C LYS A 25 -6.27 6.56 0.20
N VAL A 26 -6.02 6.15 1.44
CA VAL A 26 -7.05 5.95 2.46
C VAL A 26 -7.43 7.31 3.04
N LEU A 27 -8.69 7.70 2.85
CA LEU A 27 -9.24 8.98 3.33
C LEU A 27 -10.38 8.77 4.33
N THR A 28 -10.86 7.53 4.47
CA THR A 28 -12.03 7.21 5.27
C THR A 28 -11.77 7.22 6.78
N HIS A 29 -10.52 7.05 7.21
CA HIS A 29 -10.13 7.10 8.61
C HIS A 29 -8.64 7.39 8.81
N THR A 30 -8.26 7.69 10.05
CA THR A 30 -6.86 7.92 10.47
C THR A 30 -6.46 7.05 11.68
N LYS A 31 -7.19 5.96 11.96
CA LYS A 31 -7.04 5.18 13.20
C LYS A 31 -6.33 3.84 13.03
N TYR A 32 -6.63 3.11 11.96
CA TYR A 32 -6.19 1.71 11.82
C TYR A 32 -4.95 1.65 10.96
N TYR A 33 -3.84 1.24 11.57
CA TYR A 33 -2.55 1.04 10.91
C TYR A 33 -2.19 -0.44 10.94
N LEU A 34 -1.60 -0.94 9.85
CA LEU A 34 -1.18 -2.34 9.73
C LEU A 34 0.32 -2.42 9.45
N ASN A 35 1.02 -3.29 10.19
CA ASN A 35 2.46 -3.54 10.02
C ASN A 35 3.30 -2.25 9.98
N ASP A 36 2.93 -1.27 10.81
CA ASP A 36 3.59 0.01 10.97
C ASP A 36 3.78 0.23 12.47
N HIS A 37 5.02 0.10 12.92
CA HIS A 37 5.38 0.19 14.32
C HIS A 37 5.08 1.59 14.90
N GLU A 38 5.21 2.64 14.09
CA GLU A 38 4.95 4.02 14.50
C GLU A 38 3.47 4.40 14.33
N GLY A 39 2.74 3.64 13.51
CA GLY A 39 1.32 3.89 13.24
C GLY A 39 1.10 5.23 12.54
N THR A 40 1.89 5.55 11.51
CA THR A 40 1.86 6.88 10.86
C THR A 40 1.56 6.83 9.37
N LYS A 41 1.96 5.76 8.66
CA LYS A 41 1.99 5.69 7.20
C LYS A 41 1.06 4.62 6.64
N LYS A 42 0.99 3.42 7.23
CA LYS A 42 0.29 2.27 6.63
C LYS A 42 -1.16 2.15 7.13
N LEU A 43 -1.97 3.14 6.81
CA LEU A 43 -3.41 3.08 7.10
C LEU A 43 -4.05 1.91 6.36
N ALA A 44 -4.91 1.16 7.03
CA ALA A 44 -5.62 0.04 6.44
C ALA A 44 -6.63 0.51 5.39
N ALA A 45 -6.69 -0.15 4.23
CA ALA A 45 -7.66 0.18 3.19
C ALA A 45 -8.93 -0.67 3.33
N THR A 46 -10.08 -0.04 3.14
CA THR A 46 -11.40 -0.66 3.31
C THR A 46 -12.26 -0.53 2.05
N HIS A 47 -13.32 -1.34 1.95
CA HIS A 47 -14.29 -1.24 0.86
C HIS A 47 -15.05 0.10 0.82
N LYS A 48 -14.92 0.95 1.86
CA LYS A 48 -15.48 2.30 1.91
C LYS A 48 -14.58 3.35 1.27
N ASP A 49 -13.33 3.02 0.97
CA ASP A 49 -12.42 3.90 0.23
C ASP A 49 -12.83 3.89 -1.25
N ILE A 50 -13.85 4.69 -1.58
CA ILE A 50 -14.44 4.85 -2.92
C ILE A 50 -14.52 6.33 -3.29
N GLY A 51 -14.95 6.63 -4.52
CA GLY A 51 -15.11 7.99 -5.02
C GLY A 51 -14.00 8.45 -5.96
N ALA A 52 -13.90 9.77 -6.13
CA ALA A 52 -13.03 10.41 -7.13
C ALA A 52 -11.65 10.81 -6.58
N THR A 53 -11.42 10.67 -5.28
CA THR A 53 -10.19 11.11 -4.58
C THR A 53 -9.42 9.95 -3.95
N THR A 54 -9.74 8.72 -4.34
CA THR A 54 -9.22 7.49 -3.74
C THR A 54 -7.80 7.14 -4.20
N PHE A 55 -7.29 7.79 -5.25
CA PHE A 55 -5.90 7.60 -5.71
C PHE A 55 -5.11 8.91 -5.64
N GLU A 56 -3.78 8.82 -5.62
CA GLU A 56 -2.91 10.00 -5.52
C GLU A 56 -2.96 10.88 -6.78
N LYS A 57 -2.81 10.28 -7.97
CA LYS A 57 -2.85 11.01 -9.24
C LYS A 57 -4.24 11.08 -9.84
N ASN A 58 -5.18 10.30 -9.29
CA ASN A 58 -6.57 10.17 -9.76
C ASN A 58 -6.67 9.88 -11.27
N THR A 59 -5.71 9.12 -11.82
CA THR A 59 -5.74 8.67 -13.20
C THR A 59 -4.87 7.43 -13.41
N PHE A 60 -5.36 6.48 -14.23
CA PHE A 60 -4.57 5.34 -14.71
C PHE A 60 -3.96 5.57 -16.11
N GLY A 61 -3.80 6.83 -16.53
CA GLY A 61 -3.37 7.18 -17.88
C GLY A 61 -4.52 7.13 -18.90
N PRO A 62 -4.24 7.06 -20.21
CA PRO A 62 -5.26 6.97 -21.26
C PRO A 62 -6.14 5.72 -21.10
N CYS A 63 -7.47 5.91 -21.16
CA CYS A 63 -8.45 4.85 -20.97
C CYS A 63 -8.93 4.29 -22.31
N LYS A 64 -8.65 3.00 -22.57
CA LYS A 64 -9.06 2.31 -23.81
C LYS A 64 -10.57 2.29 -24.05
N MET A 65 -11.37 2.45 -22.99
CA MET A 65 -12.83 2.53 -23.05
C MET A 65 -13.36 3.91 -23.47
N GLN A 66 -12.48 4.90 -23.68
CA GLN A 66 -12.86 6.26 -24.09
C GLN A 66 -12.06 6.68 -25.34
N PRO A 67 -12.32 6.06 -26.51
CA PRO A 67 -11.62 6.41 -27.74
C PRO A 67 -11.96 7.83 -28.21
N THR A 68 -10.99 8.48 -28.85
CA THR A 68 -11.12 9.77 -29.53
C THR A 68 -10.49 9.67 -30.92
N PRO A 69 -10.82 10.58 -31.86
CA PRO A 69 -10.26 10.55 -33.22
C PRO A 69 -8.71 10.57 -33.30
N GLY A 70 -8.02 10.95 -32.22
CA GLY A 70 -6.55 10.99 -32.15
C GLY A 70 -5.95 10.16 -31.01
N GLY A 71 -6.70 9.25 -30.37
CA GLY A 71 -6.20 8.42 -29.28
C GLY A 71 -7.28 8.03 -28.27
N PHE A 72 -6.99 8.25 -26.99
CA PHE A 72 -7.89 7.92 -25.87
C PHE A 72 -7.92 9.05 -24.86
N LYS A 73 -9.08 9.30 -24.24
CA LYS A 73 -9.18 10.27 -23.15
C LYS A 73 -8.43 9.76 -21.91
N PRO A 74 -7.88 10.67 -21.07
CA PRO A 74 -7.33 10.28 -19.78
C PRO A 74 -8.43 9.66 -18.90
N CYS A 75 -8.05 8.61 -18.17
CA CYS A 75 -8.93 7.96 -17.20
C CYS A 75 -9.36 8.96 -16.12
N GLN A 76 -10.67 9.10 -15.94
CA GLN A 76 -11.27 9.79 -14.81
C GLN A 76 -11.60 8.75 -13.74
N ILE A 77 -10.89 8.79 -12.62
CA ILE A 77 -11.15 7.89 -11.48
C ILE A 77 -12.49 8.25 -10.87
N VAL A 78 -13.42 7.30 -10.90
CA VAL A 78 -14.62 7.29 -10.06
C VAL A 78 -14.84 5.85 -9.62
N LEU A 79 -14.35 5.52 -8.42
CA LEU A 79 -14.58 4.21 -7.81
C LEU A 79 -16.00 4.14 -7.27
N THR A 80 -16.76 3.14 -7.68
CA THR A 80 -18.15 2.95 -7.23
C THR A 80 -18.26 1.87 -6.16
N ALA A 81 -17.47 0.80 -6.27
CA ALA A 81 -17.52 -0.32 -5.35
C ALA A 81 -16.22 -1.13 -5.38
N TRP A 82 -15.97 -1.82 -4.27
CA TRP A 82 -14.99 -2.90 -4.16
C TRP A 82 -15.69 -4.25 -4.06
N THR A 83 -15.04 -5.29 -4.54
CA THR A 83 -15.44 -6.70 -4.44
C THR A 83 -14.26 -7.52 -3.90
N GLY A 84 -14.54 -8.70 -3.34
CA GLY A 84 -13.49 -9.58 -2.80
C GLY A 84 -12.81 -9.05 -1.53
N PHE A 85 -13.50 -8.21 -0.74
CA PHE A 85 -13.04 -7.75 0.57
C PHE A 85 -13.31 -8.80 1.66
N TYR A 86 -12.67 -8.67 2.82
CA TYR A 86 -12.77 -9.65 3.90
C TYR A 86 -13.84 -9.28 4.93
N GLU A 87 -15.01 -9.88 4.82
CA GLU A 87 -16.19 -9.58 5.65
C GLU A 87 -16.06 -9.92 7.14
N LYS A 88 -15.07 -10.75 7.52
CA LYS A 88 -14.87 -11.14 8.92
C LYS A 88 -14.11 -10.08 9.73
N GLU A 89 -13.54 -9.07 9.08
CA GLU A 89 -12.77 -8.01 9.74
C GLU A 89 -13.28 -6.64 9.30
N LYS A 90 -13.91 -5.95 10.25
CA LYS A 90 -14.56 -4.64 10.05
C LYS A 90 -13.95 -3.59 10.97
N TYR A 91 -13.69 -2.42 10.42
CA TYR A 91 -13.20 -1.26 11.15
C TYR A 91 -14.29 -0.20 11.30
N SER A 92 -14.46 0.33 12.51
CA SER A 92 -15.53 1.28 12.83
C SER A 92 -15.03 2.37 13.79
N PRO A 93 -15.10 3.66 13.42
CA PRO A 93 -15.50 4.23 12.12
C PRO A 93 -14.44 3.94 11.03
N PRO A 94 -14.78 3.63 9.76
CA PRO A 94 -15.96 4.07 8.98
C PRO A 94 -17.00 2.97 8.65
N ASP A 95 -17.04 1.88 9.42
CA ASP A 95 -17.82 0.67 9.11
C ASP A 95 -17.39 -0.03 7.82
N GLY A 96 -16.07 -0.07 7.60
CA GLY A 96 -15.41 -0.64 6.43
C GLY A 96 -14.79 -2.02 6.70
N TYR A 97 -15.16 -3.03 5.92
CA TYR A 97 -14.41 -4.29 5.77
C TYR A 97 -13.07 -4.07 5.06
N ILE A 98 -12.03 -4.76 5.53
CA ILE A 98 -10.66 -4.66 5.01
C ILE A 98 -10.54 -5.22 3.58
N LEU A 99 -9.74 -4.56 2.75
CA LEU A 99 -9.38 -5.04 1.41
C LEU A 99 -8.21 -6.05 1.48
N LEU A 100 -8.27 -7.05 0.62
CA LEU A 100 -7.21 -8.04 0.40
C LEU A 100 -6.53 -7.80 -0.95
N GLU A 101 -5.36 -8.39 -1.15
CA GLU A 101 -4.60 -8.29 -2.42
C GLU A 101 -5.39 -8.69 -3.68
N ASP A 102 -6.40 -9.56 -3.54
CA ASP A 102 -7.27 -10.00 -4.62
C ASP A 102 -8.58 -9.23 -4.72
N SER A 103 -8.80 -8.25 -3.84
CA SER A 103 -9.93 -7.34 -3.95
C SER A 103 -9.84 -6.54 -5.26
N LYS A 104 -11.00 -6.34 -5.88
CA LYS A 104 -11.12 -5.63 -7.15
C LYS A 104 -12.05 -4.45 -7.02
N ALA A 105 -11.83 -3.46 -7.87
CA ALA A 105 -12.53 -2.21 -7.84
C ALA A 105 -13.28 -1.97 -9.16
N THR A 106 -14.43 -1.33 -9.04
CA THR A 106 -15.33 -1.02 -10.15
C THR A 106 -15.31 0.46 -10.47
N CYS A 107 -15.27 0.81 -11.77
CA CYS A 107 -15.52 2.16 -12.24
C CYS A 107 -16.63 2.16 -13.31
N PRO A 108 -17.40 3.26 -13.46
CA PRO A 108 -18.56 3.29 -14.36
C PRO A 108 -18.16 3.16 -15.84
N ILE A 109 -16.92 3.51 -16.19
CA ILE A 109 -16.40 3.49 -17.57
C ILE A 109 -15.86 2.11 -17.96
N GLY A 110 -15.13 1.46 -17.04
CA GLY A 110 -14.51 0.14 -17.26
C GLY A 110 -15.42 -1.03 -16.87
N GLY A 111 -16.52 -0.76 -16.17
CA GLY A 111 -17.44 -1.79 -15.69
C GLY A 111 -16.93 -2.51 -14.44
N PRO A 112 -17.61 -3.60 -14.05
CA PRO A 112 -17.31 -4.33 -12.82
C PRO A 112 -15.88 -4.88 -12.82
N ASP A 113 -15.24 -4.81 -11.65
CA ASP A 113 -13.94 -5.44 -11.35
C ASP A 113 -12.82 -5.08 -12.35
N CYS A 114 -12.82 -3.85 -12.85
CA CYS A 114 -11.86 -3.42 -13.86
C CYS A 114 -10.50 -2.96 -13.28
N ILE A 115 -10.43 -2.67 -11.98
CA ILE A 115 -9.21 -2.24 -11.29
C ILE A 115 -8.73 -3.34 -10.36
N SER A 116 -7.46 -3.71 -10.49
CA SER A 116 -6.80 -4.73 -9.67
C SER A 116 -5.70 -4.11 -8.83
N ILE A 117 -5.41 -4.73 -7.69
CA ILE A 117 -4.30 -4.37 -6.82
C ILE A 117 -3.07 -5.16 -7.28
N LEU A 118 -2.00 -4.45 -7.62
CA LEU A 118 -0.73 -5.04 -8.05
C LEU A 118 0.23 -5.22 -6.86
N LYS A 119 0.19 -4.30 -5.90
CA LYS A 119 0.94 -4.39 -4.64
C LYS A 119 0.04 -3.92 -3.51
N SER A 120 -0.01 -4.70 -2.43
CA SER A 120 -0.80 -4.41 -1.22
C SER A 120 -0.37 -3.12 -0.50
N GLY A 121 0.81 -2.59 -0.80
CA GLY A 121 1.44 -1.48 -0.08
C GLY A 121 2.15 -1.93 1.20
N GLN A 122 2.02 -3.22 1.56
CA GLN A 122 2.75 -3.78 2.68
C GLN A 122 4.24 -3.85 2.36
N MET A 123 5.05 -3.54 3.36
CA MET A 123 6.49 -3.72 3.34
C MET A 123 6.89 -4.23 4.71
N GLY A 124 7.59 -5.36 4.75
CA GLY A 124 8.09 -5.93 5.99
C GLY A 124 9.10 -4.98 6.62
N GLU A 125 8.82 -4.51 7.83
CA GLU A 125 9.76 -3.70 8.60
C GLU A 125 10.46 -4.61 9.60
N PRO A 126 11.78 -4.84 9.46
CA PRO A 126 12.54 -5.57 10.46
C PRO A 126 12.50 -4.82 11.78
N THR A 127 12.06 -5.50 12.85
CA THR A 127 12.05 -4.93 14.19
C THR A 127 13.40 -5.13 14.87
N LYS A 128 13.67 -4.41 15.96
CA LYS A 128 14.88 -4.60 16.79
C LYS A 128 15.06 -6.05 17.24
N LYS A 129 13.96 -6.73 17.58
CA LYS A 129 13.99 -8.16 17.93
C LYS A 129 14.35 -9.04 16.74
N ASN A 130 13.92 -8.70 15.53
CA ASN A 130 14.30 -9.44 14.32
C ASN A 130 15.80 -9.29 14.05
N LEU A 131 16.38 -8.12 14.32
CA LEU A 131 17.82 -7.89 14.18
C LEU A 131 18.62 -8.63 15.26
N GLN A 132 18.18 -8.60 16.52
CA GLN A 132 18.86 -9.30 17.63
C GLN A 132 18.83 -10.82 17.52
N ASN A 133 17.76 -11.38 16.95
CA ASN A 133 17.60 -12.82 16.78
C ASN A 133 18.10 -13.32 15.42
N ALA A 134 18.59 -12.44 14.55
CA ALA A 134 19.15 -12.84 13.28
C ALA A 134 20.52 -13.49 13.49
N ASP A 135 20.87 -14.42 12.60
CA ASP A 135 22.15 -15.09 12.62
C ASP A 135 23.28 -14.09 12.31
N GLU A 136 24.16 -13.85 13.29
CA GLU A 136 25.23 -12.86 13.21
C GLU A 136 26.23 -13.19 12.09
N GLU A 137 26.53 -14.48 11.87
CA GLU A 137 27.47 -14.90 10.84
C GLU A 137 26.89 -14.60 9.45
N LEU A 138 25.64 -14.99 9.17
CA LEU A 138 24.98 -14.67 7.91
C LEU A 138 24.82 -13.16 7.70
N GLN A 139 24.51 -12.41 8.76
CA GLN A 139 24.42 -10.95 8.66
C GLN A 139 25.77 -10.32 8.31
N SER A 140 26.87 -10.79 8.92
CA SER A 140 28.22 -10.29 8.61
C SER A 140 28.66 -10.62 7.17
N HIS A 141 28.23 -11.75 6.61
CA HIS A 141 28.51 -12.10 5.21
C HIS A 141 27.72 -11.25 4.22
N VAL A 142 26.45 -10.94 4.53
CA VAL A 142 25.58 -10.14 3.66
C VAL A 142 25.90 -8.65 3.77
N ASN A 143 26.20 -8.16 4.98
CA ASN A 143 26.51 -6.76 5.23
C ASN A 143 27.69 -6.59 6.22
N PRO A 144 28.94 -6.82 5.78
CA PRO A 144 30.12 -6.81 6.64
C PRO A 144 30.48 -5.43 7.20
N LEU A 145 29.92 -4.35 6.65
CA LEU A 145 30.23 -2.98 7.05
C LEU A 145 29.34 -2.47 8.20
N VAL A 146 28.26 -3.18 8.51
CA VAL A 146 27.30 -2.75 9.52
C VAL A 146 27.11 -3.85 10.54
N ASP A 147 27.49 -3.56 11.78
CA ASP A 147 27.12 -4.39 12.93
C ASP A 147 25.64 -4.16 13.27
N MET A 148 24.79 -5.02 12.70
CA MET A 148 23.34 -4.96 12.87
C MET A 148 22.90 -5.22 14.32
N ALA A 149 23.67 -5.99 15.10
CA ALA A 149 23.37 -6.27 16.52
C ALA A 149 23.52 -5.02 17.38
N ASN A 150 24.40 -4.10 16.97
CA ASN A 150 24.72 -2.86 17.68
C ASN A 150 24.23 -1.58 16.96
N ILE A 151 23.33 -1.71 15.99
CA ILE A 151 22.89 -0.57 15.14
C ILE A 151 22.28 0.60 15.92
N ASP A 152 21.75 0.35 17.12
CA ASP A 152 21.14 1.36 18.00
C ASP A 152 22.14 2.02 18.97
N LYS A 153 23.39 1.51 19.07
CA LYS A 153 24.40 2.11 19.95
C LYS A 153 24.85 3.44 19.34
N LYS A 154 24.58 4.54 20.04
CA LYS A 154 25.12 5.87 19.67
C LYS A 154 26.64 5.78 19.57
N ASP A 155 27.19 6.42 18.54
CA ASP A 155 28.64 6.59 18.41
C ASP A 155 29.18 7.19 19.72
N PRO A 156 30.10 6.49 20.42
CA PRO A 156 30.66 6.99 21.66
C PRO A 156 31.34 8.35 21.48
N TYR A 157 31.75 8.73 20.26
CA TYR A 157 32.39 10.01 19.94
C TYR A 157 31.43 11.08 19.41
N SER A 158 30.12 10.83 19.38
CA SER A 158 29.11 11.81 18.92
C SER A 158 29.07 13.11 19.75
N HIS A 159 29.70 13.14 20.92
CA HIS A 159 29.84 14.32 21.77
C HIS A 159 31.12 15.13 21.50
N LEU A 160 32.03 14.60 20.66
CA LEU A 160 33.21 15.33 20.22
C LEU A 160 32.82 16.24 19.06
N ASN A 161 32.61 17.53 19.35
CA ASN A 161 32.50 18.56 18.31
C ASN A 161 33.87 18.72 17.64
N ILE A 162 34.10 17.96 16.56
CA ILE A 162 35.27 18.15 15.70
C ILE A 162 34.94 19.31 14.76
N ASN A 163 35.50 20.49 15.07
CA ASN A 163 35.54 21.65 14.19
C ASN A 163 36.53 21.45 13.05
#